data_AF-A0A1V3XZS0-F1
#
_entry.id   AF-A0A1V3XZS0-F1
#
_cell.length_a   1.000
_cell.length_b   1.000
_cell.length_c   1.000
_cell.angle_alpha   90.00
_cell.angle_beta   90.00
_cell.angle_gamma   90.00
#
_symmetry.space_group_name_H-M   'P 1'
#
loop_
_entity.id
_entity.type
_entity.pdbx_description
1 polymer ?
#
loop_
_entity_poly.entity_id
_entity_poly.type
_entity_poly.pdbx_seq_one_letter_code
_entity_poly.pdbx_strand_id
1 'polypeptide(L)'
;MGPMNTLNSASLVNKGLELIETHLLFGIPYDRIDVVVHPQSIIHSMVTFVDGSTIAQASPPDMKLPISLALGWPRRVPGRPPAATLVSRRHGNSSHWTAAFSRRSNWPDMPVKPAAA
;
A
#
# COMPACT_ATOMS: atom_id res chain seq x y z
N MET A 1 12.41 -6.83 -11.62
CA MET A 1 12.90 -5.48 -11.27
C MET A 1 14.25 -5.25 -11.92
N GLY A 2 14.58 -4.00 -12.24
CA GLY A 2 15.93 -3.63 -12.70
C GLY A 2 16.95 -3.53 -11.55
N PRO A 3 18.27 -3.53 -11.85
CA PRO A 3 19.33 -3.64 -10.84
C PRO A 3 19.31 -2.56 -9.75
N MET A 4 19.07 -1.29 -10.12
CA MET A 4 19.02 -0.17 -9.17
C MET A 4 17.87 -0.33 -8.16
N ASN A 5 16.69 -0.72 -8.64
CA ASN A 5 15.55 -0.95 -7.75
C ASN A 5 15.79 -2.16 -6.82
N THR A 6 16.46 -3.21 -7.32
CA THR A 6 16.85 -4.35 -6.49
C THR A 6 17.80 -3.94 -5.37
N LEU A 7 18.84 -3.15 -5.67
CA LEU A 7 19.77 -2.63 -4.65
C LEU A 7 19.07 -1.72 -3.64
N ASN A 8 18.21 -0.82 -4.11
CA ASN A 8 17.46 0.08 -3.24
C ASN A 8 16.47 -0.65 -2.34
N SER A 9 15.92 -1.77 -2.81
CA SER A 9 15.05 -2.62 -1.99
C SER A 9 15.85 -3.34 -0.92
N ALA A 10 17.05 -3.82 -1.25
CA ALA A 10 17.96 -4.46 -0.28
C ALA A 10 18.44 -3.51 0.82
N SER A 11 18.61 -2.22 0.50
CA SER A 11 19.03 -1.17 1.44
C SER A 11 17.88 -0.38 2.08
N LEU A 12 16.63 -0.73 1.79
CA LEU A 12 15.41 0.01 2.16
C LEU A 12 15.33 1.46 1.64
N VAL A 13 16.29 1.91 0.84
CA VAL A 13 16.23 3.21 0.15
C VAL A 13 14.96 3.35 -0.68
N ASN A 14 14.50 2.27 -1.32
CA ASN A 14 13.25 2.29 -2.08
C ASN A 14 12.06 2.66 -1.21
N LYS A 15 12.00 2.15 0.02
CA LYS A 15 10.91 2.47 0.96
C LYS A 15 11.01 3.89 1.49
N GLY A 16 12.22 4.43 1.66
CA GLY A 16 12.44 5.84 1.98
C GLY A 16 11.94 6.79 0.89
N LEU A 17 12.16 6.44 -0.39
CA LEU A 17 11.62 7.21 -1.53
C LEU A 17 10.10 7.15 -1.58
N GLU A 18 9.49 5.97 -1.38
CA GLU A 18 8.03 5.80 -1.33
C GLU A 18 7.38 6.60 -0.17
N LEU A 19 8.08 6.77 0.96
CA LEU A 19 7.65 7.63 2.07
C LEU A 19 7.53 9.10 1.63
N ILE A 20 8.55 9.61 0.95
CA ILE A 20 8.57 10.97 0.39
C ILE A 20 7.44 11.13 -0.64
N GLU A 21 7.27 10.16 -1.53
CA GLU A 21 6.19 10.16 -2.52
C GLU A 21 4.81 10.18 -1.86
N THR A 22 4.60 9.39 -0.80
CA THR A 22 3.32 9.36 -0.06
C THR A 22 3.01 10.73 0.56
N HIS A 23 4.01 11.37 1.16
CA HIS A 23 3.87 12.72 1.69
C HIS A 23 3.48 13.73 0.60
N LEU A 24 4.16 13.70 -0.55
CA LEU A 24 3.94 14.64 -1.64
C LEU A 24 2.62 14.41 -2.40
N LEU A 25 2.27 13.15 -2.67
CA LEU A 25 1.08 12.79 -3.45
C LEU A 25 -0.21 13.02 -2.66
N PHE A 26 -0.20 12.72 -1.36
CA PHE A 26 -1.41 12.71 -0.54
C PHE A 26 -1.43 13.81 0.53
N GLY A 27 -0.35 14.58 0.69
CA GLY A 27 -0.29 15.65 1.72
C GLY A 27 -0.29 15.13 3.15
N ILE A 28 0.15 13.88 3.37
CA ILE A 28 0.17 13.21 4.68
C ILE A 28 1.47 13.56 5.41
N PRO A 29 1.44 14.12 6.63
CA PRO A 29 2.68 14.40 7.36
C PRO A 29 3.41 13.10 7.76
N TYR A 30 4.74 13.14 7.81
CA TYR A 30 5.57 11.94 8.01
C TYR A 30 5.29 11.19 9.31
N ASP A 31 4.90 11.89 10.37
CA ASP A 31 4.53 11.30 11.67
C ASP A 31 3.23 10.47 11.62
N ARG A 32 2.53 10.48 10.48
CA ARG A 32 1.35 9.66 10.20
C ARG A 32 1.57 8.61 9.10
N ILE A 33 2.83 8.35 8.70
CA ILE A 33 3.15 7.33 7.70
C ILE A 33 4.05 6.28 8.32
N ASP A 34 3.54 5.06 8.41
CA ASP A 34 4.23 3.95 9.05
C ASP A 34 4.78 2.95 8.06
N VAL A 35 6.05 2.61 8.23
CA VAL A 35 6.75 1.62 7.41
C VAL A 35 6.66 0.26 8.08
N VAL A 36 6.02 -0.68 7.39
CA VAL A 36 5.88 -2.07 7.84
C VAL A 36 6.56 -3.00 6.83
N VAL A 37 7.36 -3.94 7.33
CA VAL A 37 7.92 -5.02 6.52
C VAL A 37 6.87 -6.13 6.39
N HIS A 38 6.44 -6.39 5.16
CA HIS A 38 5.51 -7.47 4.82
C HIS A 38 6.15 -8.41 3.78
N PRO A 39 6.91 -9.44 4.21
CA PRO A 39 7.72 -10.25 3.31
C PRO A 39 6.93 -10.94 2.19
N GLN A 40 5.66 -11.27 2.45
CA GLN A 40 4.78 -11.92 1.48
C GLN A 40 4.38 -10.98 0.33
N SER A 41 4.46 -9.66 0.53
CA SER A 41 4.14 -8.63 -0.47
C SER A 41 2.75 -8.79 -1.11
N ILE A 42 1.79 -9.36 -0.36
CA ILE A 42 0.40 -9.53 -0.81
C ILE A 42 -0.43 -8.28 -0.49
N ILE A 43 -0.22 -7.70 0.68
CA ILE A 43 -0.76 -6.37 1.02
C ILE A 43 0.23 -5.34 0.49
N HIS A 44 -0.22 -4.48 -0.43
CA HIS A 44 0.64 -3.49 -1.07
C HIS A 44 0.73 -2.19 -0.29
N SER A 45 -0.38 -1.76 0.31
CA SER A 45 -0.50 -0.65 1.25
C SER A 45 -1.89 -0.68 1.91
N MET A 46 -2.06 0.09 2.97
CA MET A 46 -3.32 0.22 3.71
C MET A 46 -3.54 1.67 4.13
N VAL A 47 -4.79 2.04 4.37
CA VAL A 47 -5.18 3.35 4.92
C VAL A 47 -6.10 3.10 6.11
N THR A 48 -5.78 3.72 7.24
CA THR A 48 -6.62 3.73 8.45
C THR A 48 -7.34 5.06 8.57
N PHE A 49 -8.64 5.01 8.76
CA PHE A 49 -9.52 6.17 8.86
C PHE A 49 -9.74 6.57 10.32
N VAL A 50 -10.33 7.75 10.54
CA VAL A 50 -10.56 8.33 11.88
C VAL A 50 -11.48 7.49 12.76
N ASP A 51 -12.34 6.67 12.16
CA ASP A 51 -13.25 5.75 12.85
C ASP A 51 -12.55 4.45 13.30
N GLY A 52 -11.26 4.29 12.97
CA GLY A 52 -10.46 3.12 13.28
C GLY A 52 -10.58 2.00 12.24
N SER A 53 -11.36 2.17 11.18
CA SER A 53 -11.43 1.21 10.08
C SER A 53 -10.15 1.27 9.24
N THR A 54 -9.73 0.11 8.72
CA THR A 54 -8.57 0.00 7.82
C THR A 54 -9.00 -0.65 6.51
N ILE A 55 -8.70 0.00 5.39
CA ILE A 55 -8.84 -0.57 4.06
C ILE A 55 -7.46 -0.96 3.54
N ALA A 56 -7.34 -2.19 3.06
CA ALA A 56 -6.12 -2.74 2.50
C ALA A 56 -6.30 -3.10 1.01
N GLN A 57 -5.31 -2.78 0.18
CA GLN A 57 -5.25 -3.28 -1.19
C GLN A 57 -4.34 -4.51 -1.23
N ALA A 58 -4.92 -5.64 -1.63
CA ALA A 58 -4.21 -6.92 -1.72
C ALA A 58 -4.28 -7.56 -3.11
N SER A 59 -3.16 -8.12 -3.56
CA SER A 59 -3.01 -8.89 -4.80
C SER A 59 -1.69 -9.67 -4.81
N PRO A 60 -1.48 -10.62 -5.74
CA PRO A 60 -0.13 -11.09 -6.01
C PRO A 60 0.77 -9.91 -6.44
N PRO A 61 2.09 -9.96 -6.21
CA PRO A 61 3.01 -8.89 -6.58
C PRO A 61 3.21 -8.82 -8.10
N ASP A 62 2.26 -8.18 -8.78
CA ASP A 62 2.22 -7.99 -10.23
C ASP A 62 1.89 -6.53 -10.58
N MET A 63 2.78 -5.87 -11.32
CA MET A 63 2.63 -4.48 -11.74
C MET A 63 1.46 -4.24 -12.70
N LYS A 64 0.90 -5.29 -13.32
CA LYS A 64 -0.29 -5.16 -14.17
C LYS A 64 -1.47 -4.53 -13.43
N LEU A 65 -1.65 -4.86 -12.14
CA LEU A 65 -2.75 -4.31 -11.36
C LEU A 65 -2.63 -2.79 -11.17
N PRO A 66 -1.58 -2.23 -10.53
CA PRO A 66 -1.47 -0.79 -10.33
C PRO A 66 -1.45 -0.01 -11.65
N ILE A 67 -0.83 -0.54 -12.71
CA ILE A 67 -0.87 0.08 -14.05
C ILE A 67 -2.31 0.12 -14.59
N SER A 68 -3.05 -0.98 -14.50
CA SER A 68 -4.45 -1.01 -14.97
C SER A 68 -5.36 -0.09 -14.16
N LEU A 69 -5.10 0.08 -12.86
CA LEU A 69 -5.85 1.00 -12.00
C LEU A 69 -5.60 2.45 -12.41
N ALA A 70 -4.34 2.83 -12.61
CA ALA A 70 -3.98 4.17 -13.04
C ALA A 70 -4.59 4.54 -14.40
N LEU A 71 -4.63 3.60 -15.35
CA LEU A 71 -5.21 3.82 -16.68
C LEU A 71 -6.74 3.80 -16.71
N GLY A 72 -7.37 3.03 -15.80
CA GLY A 72 -8.81 2.80 -15.82
C GLY A 72 -9.64 3.69 -14.90
N TRP A 73 -9.01 4.32 -13.89
CA TRP A 73 -9.70 5.03 -12.82
C TRP A 73 -10.70 6.09 -13.35
N PRO A 74 -11.93 6.19 -12.80
CA PRO A 74 -12.49 5.46 -11.65
C PRO A 74 -13.06 4.07 -11.98
N ARG A 75 -12.96 3.63 -13.22
CA ARG A 75 -13.42 2.31 -13.66
C ARG A 75 -12.31 1.28 -13.52
N ARG A 76 -12.66 0.01 -13.75
CA ARG A 76 -11.69 -1.10 -13.83
C ARG A 76 -11.53 -1.52 -15.28
N VAL A 77 -10.29 -1.83 -15.67
CA VAL A 77 -10.00 -2.43 -16.98
C VAL A 77 -10.30 -3.95 -16.92
N PRO A 78 -11.01 -4.52 -17.92
CA PRO A 78 -11.21 -5.97 -18.02
C PRO A 78 -9.89 -6.75 -18.19
N GLY A 79 -9.86 -8.04 -17.84
CA GLY A 79 -8.66 -8.89 -18.00
C GLY A 79 -7.72 -8.96 -16.79
N ARG A 80 -8.31 -8.97 -15.58
CA ARG A 80 -7.63 -8.96 -14.28
C ARG A 80 -6.57 -10.09 -14.14
N PRO A 81 -5.41 -9.84 -13.49
CA PRO A 81 -4.51 -10.90 -13.01
C PRO A 81 -5.18 -11.78 -11.93
N PRO A 82 -4.77 -13.05 -11.71
CA PRO A 82 -5.43 -13.92 -10.74
C PRO A 82 -5.52 -13.28 -9.34
N ALA A 83 -6.61 -13.54 -8.61
CA ALA A 83 -6.77 -13.02 -7.24
C ALA A 83 -5.66 -13.54 -6.33
N ALA A 84 -5.30 -12.73 -5.34
CA ALA A 84 -4.56 -13.23 -4.20
C ALA A 84 -5.43 -14.23 -3.44
N THR A 85 -4.93 -15.44 -3.24
CA THR A 85 -5.54 -16.38 -2.31
C THR A 85 -5.01 -16.08 -0.92
N LEU A 86 -5.85 -15.50 -0.06
CA LEU A 86 -5.55 -15.38 1.37
C LEU A 86 -5.69 -16.76 2.01
N VAL A 87 -4.61 -17.55 2.01
CA VAL A 87 -4.60 -18.84 2.69
C VAL A 87 -4.30 -18.61 4.16
N SER A 88 -5.20 -18.99 5.08
CA SER A 88 -4.88 -19.02 6.50
C SER A 88 -3.90 -20.17 6.75
N ARG A 89 -2.59 -19.92 6.67
CA ARG A 89 -1.64 -20.83 7.30
C ARG A 89 -1.69 -20.56 8.80
N ARG A 90 -2.29 -21.46 9.58
CA ARG A 90 -2.04 -21.54 11.03
C ARG A 90 -0.55 -21.83 11.20
N HIS A 91 0.25 -20.80 11.38
CA HIS A 91 1.57 -20.97 11.98
C HIS A 91 1.36 -21.12 13.48
N GLY A 92 2.04 -22.09 14.08
CA GLY A 92 1.93 -22.42 15.50
C GLY A 92 2.06 -21.18 16.40
N ASN A 93 1.12 -21.08 17.33
CA ASN A 93 1.10 -20.28 18.55
C ASN A 93 1.66 -18.84 18.55
N SER A 94 1.64 -18.14 17.42
CA SER A 94 1.96 -16.71 17.38
C SER A 94 0.98 -15.98 16.47
N SER A 95 -0.04 -15.42 17.11
CA SER A 95 -1.02 -14.50 16.53
C SER A 95 -0.34 -13.18 16.13
N HIS A 96 0.54 -13.20 15.14
CA HIS A 96 1.14 -11.99 14.59
C HIS A 96 0.50 -11.68 13.23
N TRP A 97 -0.71 -11.13 13.29
CA TRP A 97 -1.16 -10.22 12.25
C TRP A 97 -0.71 -8.82 12.68
N THR A 98 0.42 -8.36 12.16
CA THR A 98 0.85 -6.97 12.37
C THR A 98 0.13 -6.11 11.32
N ALA A 99 -1.01 -5.55 11.71
CA ALA A 99 -1.55 -4.34 11.11
C ALA A 99 -1.63 -3.28 12.21
N ALA A 100 -0.82 -2.23 12.10
CA ALA A 100 -0.89 -1.02 12.92
C ALA A 100 -0.48 0.14 12.00
N PHE A 101 -1.15 1.30 12.05
CA PHE A 101 -0.76 2.28 13.06
C PHE A 101 -1.86 3.19 13.66
N SER A 102 -1.34 4.04 14.55
CA SER A 102 -1.80 4.57 15.82
C SER A 102 -2.51 5.93 15.79
N ARG A 103 -3.32 6.14 16.83
CA ARG A 103 -3.84 7.36 17.46
C ARG A 103 -4.11 8.61 16.60
N ARG A 104 -5.41 8.96 16.63
CA ARG A 104 -6.04 10.29 16.72
C ARG A 104 -5.36 11.38 15.91
N SER A 105 -5.91 11.61 14.73
CA SER A 105 -6.06 12.97 14.19
C SER A 105 -7.06 12.99 13.03
N ASN A 106 -7.88 14.03 13.02
CA ASN A 106 -8.99 14.22 12.08
C ASN A 106 -8.49 14.24 10.63
N TRP A 107 -9.01 13.31 9.81
CA TRP A 107 -9.01 13.39 8.36
C TRP A 107 -10.39 13.91 7.93
N PRO A 108 -10.54 15.18 7.54
CA PRO A 108 -11.68 15.58 6.72
C PRO A 108 -11.49 15.00 5.29
N ASP A 109 -12.61 14.77 4.62
CA ASP A 109 -12.68 14.22 3.26
C ASP A 109 -11.60 14.79 2.33
N MET A 110 -10.68 13.93 1.89
CA MET A 110 -9.64 14.32 0.94
C MET A 110 -10.27 14.64 -0.41
N PRO A 111 -10.12 15.85 -0.96
CA PRO A 111 -10.41 16.07 -2.37
C PRO A 111 -9.38 15.26 -3.17
N VAL A 112 -9.86 14.31 -3.98
CA VAL A 112 -9.05 13.67 -5.01
C VAL A 112 -8.56 14.80 -5.92
N LYS A 113 -7.28 15.19 -5.82
CA LYS A 113 -6.69 16.05 -6.83
C LYS A 113 -6.81 15.31 -8.17
N PRO A 114 -7.49 15.87 -9.18
CA PRO A 114 -7.50 15.25 -10.50
C PRO A 114 -6.04 15.12 -10.95
N ALA A 115 -5.69 13.94 -11.46
CA ALA A 115 -4.40 13.73 -12.12
C ALA A 115 -4.25 14.83 -13.17
N ALA A 116 -3.16 15.61 -13.08
CA ALA A 116 -2.87 16.66 -14.03
C ALA A 116 -2.87 16.05 -15.44
N ALA A 117 -3.69 16.64 -16.31
CA ALA A 117 -3.74 16.35 -17.74
C ALA A 117 -2.50 16.89 -18.45
#